data_AF-A0A3D4B643-F1
#
_entry.id   AF-A0A3D4B643-F1
#
_cell.length_a   1.000
_cell.length_b   1.000
_cell.length_c   1.000
_cell.angle_alpha   90.00
_cell.angle_beta   90.00
_cell.angle_gamma   90.00
#
_symmetry.space_group_name_H-M   'P 1'
#
loop_
_entity.id
_entity.type
_entity.pdbx_description
1 polymer ?
#
loop_
_entity_poly.entity_id
_entity_poly.type
_entity_poly.pdbx_seq_one_letter_code
_entity_poly.pdbx_strand_id
1 'polypeptide(L)'
;LLFECMSSLMVGNPLLTTAILGPGARGGVQNSFIGAIDISAFTDPDAYRENIDQLVIAMKGLPKADGVEELFVPGEPEDRVYQERIKHGIPLPPGTIDKLREVADRFGLEMPK
;
A
#
# COMPACT_ATOMS: atom_id res chain seq x y z
N LEU A 1 -14.66 7.52 -8.23
CA LEU A 1 -14.63 8.32 -9.47
C LEU A 1 -13.21 8.81 -9.81
N LEU A 2 -12.51 9.52 -8.91
CA LEU A 2 -11.15 10.04 -9.16
C LEU A 2 -10.18 8.99 -9.73
N PHE A 3 -10.04 7.84 -9.05
CA PHE A 3 -9.12 6.78 -9.49
C PHE A 3 -9.42 6.28 -10.90
N GLU A 4 -10.69 5.97 -11.21
CA GLU A 4 -11.11 5.57 -12.55
C GLU A 4 -10.83 6.65 -13.60
N CYS A 5 -11.07 7.92 -13.28
CA CYS A 5 -10.74 9.00 -14.22
C CYS A 5 -9.25 9.02 -14.55
N MET A 6 -8.38 8.93 -13.54
CA MET A 6 -6.94 9.04 -13.69
C MET A 6 -6.28 7.79 -14.27
N SER A 7 -6.67 6.60 -13.80
CA SER A 7 -6.07 5.34 -14.24
C SER A 7 -6.70 4.82 -15.53
N SER A 8 -7.99 5.04 -15.76
CA SER A 8 -8.74 4.38 -16.84
C SER A 8 -9.23 5.35 -17.92
N LEU A 9 -9.97 6.39 -17.57
CA LEU A 9 -10.60 7.27 -18.57
C LEU A 9 -9.56 8.12 -19.33
N MET A 10 -8.57 8.67 -18.63
CA MET A 10 -7.50 9.48 -19.23
C MET A 10 -6.71 8.73 -20.32
N VAL A 11 -6.57 7.41 -20.17
CA VAL A 11 -5.84 6.55 -21.11
C VAL A 11 -6.76 5.80 -22.08
N GLY A 12 -8.06 6.13 -22.09
CA GLY A 12 -9.04 5.57 -23.03
C GLY A 12 -9.44 4.11 -22.76
N ASN A 13 -9.27 3.60 -21.53
CA ASN A 13 -9.59 2.22 -21.17
C ASN A 13 -10.57 2.15 -19.97
N PRO A 14 -11.87 2.42 -20.14
CA PRO A 14 -12.83 2.62 -19.05
C PRO A 14 -13.25 1.30 -18.37
N LEU A 15 -12.59 0.92 -17.27
CA LEU A 15 -12.85 -0.34 -16.57
C LEU A 15 -14.16 -0.34 -15.79
N LEU A 16 -14.49 0.71 -15.04
CA LEU A 16 -15.72 0.75 -14.25
C LEU A 16 -16.95 0.82 -15.16
N THR A 17 -16.92 1.65 -16.20
CA THR A 17 -18.04 1.72 -17.16
C THR A 17 -18.26 0.37 -17.83
N THR A 18 -17.18 -0.30 -18.25
CA THR A 18 -17.26 -1.66 -18.84
C THR A 18 -17.79 -2.69 -17.84
N ALA A 19 -17.36 -2.62 -16.58
CA ALA A 19 -17.81 -3.53 -15.53
C ALA A 19 -19.30 -3.35 -15.20
N ILE A 20 -19.80 -2.12 -15.21
CA ILE A 20 -21.18 -1.79 -14.83
C ILE A 20 -22.17 -2.01 -15.98
N LEU A 21 -21.83 -1.57 -17.20
CA LEU A 21 -22.75 -1.55 -18.36
C LEU A 21 -22.51 -2.70 -19.34
N GLY A 22 -21.32 -3.29 -19.33
CA GLY A 22 -20.92 -4.37 -20.22
C GLY A 22 -21.22 -5.76 -19.65
N PRO A 23 -20.76 -6.83 -20.30
CA PRO A 23 -20.92 -8.21 -19.83
C PRO A 23 -20.10 -8.54 -18.56
N GLY A 24 -19.62 -7.53 -17.83
CA GLY A 24 -18.62 -7.61 -16.77
C GLY A 24 -17.20 -7.37 -17.29
N ALA A 25 -16.30 -6.91 -16.42
CA ALA A 25 -14.89 -6.74 -16.76
C ALA A 25 -14.26 -8.11 -17.10
N ARG A 26 -13.46 -8.19 -18.17
CA ARG A 26 -12.60 -9.36 -18.39
C ARG A 26 -11.64 -9.49 -17.22
N GLY A 27 -11.54 -10.69 -16.64
CA GLY A 27 -10.59 -10.96 -15.56
C GLY A 27 -9.15 -10.64 -15.99
N GLY A 28 -8.38 -10.02 -15.11
CA GLY A 28 -6.96 -9.71 -15.32
C GLY A 28 -6.66 -8.36 -15.99
N VAL A 29 -7.67 -7.53 -16.30
CA VAL A 29 -7.41 -6.17 -16.80
C VAL A 29 -7.26 -5.20 -15.62
N GLN A 30 -6.10 -4.55 -15.52
CA GLN A 30 -5.80 -3.54 -14.50
C GLN A 30 -5.19 -2.32 -15.16
N ASN A 31 -5.64 -1.14 -14.72
CA ASN A 31 -5.01 0.13 -15.06
C ASN A 31 -4.35 0.72 -13.80
N SER A 32 -3.32 1.54 -13.99
CA SER A 32 -2.63 2.21 -12.89
C SER A 32 -2.24 3.63 -13.29
N PHE A 33 -2.17 4.50 -12.29
CA PHE A 33 -1.67 5.86 -12.43
C PHE A 33 -0.45 6.01 -11.51
N ILE A 34 0.61 6.63 -12.01
CA ILE A 34 1.81 6.96 -11.24
C ILE A 34 2.07 8.45 -11.43
N GLY A 35 2.22 9.17 -10.33
CA GLY A 35 2.58 10.59 -10.31
C GLY A 35 3.82 10.81 -9.47
N ALA A 36 4.74 11.63 -9.98
CA ALA A 36 5.89 12.15 -9.24
C ALA A 36 5.84 13.67 -9.30
N ILE A 37 5.99 14.32 -8.14
CA ILE A 37 5.95 15.77 -8.01
C ILE A 37 7.31 16.20 -7.46
N ASP A 38 7.98 17.08 -8.18
CA ASP A 38 9.22 17.70 -7.71
C ASP A 38 8.90 18.83 -6.73
N ILE A 39 9.23 18.62 -5.45
CA ILE A 39 8.93 19.57 -4.37
C ILE A 39 9.75 20.86 -4.54
N SER A 40 10.95 20.77 -5.12
CA SER A 40 11.84 21.91 -5.33
C SER A 40 11.26 22.94 -6.32
N ALA A 41 10.30 22.53 -7.14
CA ALA A 41 9.55 23.43 -8.01
C ALA A 41 8.57 24.34 -7.25
N PHE A 42 8.29 24.07 -5.96
CA PHE A 42 7.32 24.80 -5.16
C PHE A 42 7.92 25.46 -3.91
N THR A 43 8.89 24.83 -3.27
CA THR A 43 9.50 25.31 -2.02
C THR A 43 10.90 24.74 -1.83
N ASP A 44 11.66 25.30 -0.89
CA ASP A 44 12.90 24.69 -0.41
C ASP A 44 12.64 23.28 0.18
N PRO A 45 13.28 22.21 -0.34
CA PRO A 45 13.03 20.85 0.12
C PRO A 45 13.41 20.58 1.58
N ASP A 46 14.43 21.26 2.11
CA ASP A 46 14.85 21.05 3.51
C ASP A 46 13.84 21.71 4.47
N ALA A 47 13.38 22.92 4.16
CA ALA A 47 12.27 23.54 4.89
C ALA A 47 10.98 22.72 4.77
N TYR A 48 10.69 22.11 3.62
CA TYR A 48 9.54 21.22 3.47
C TYR A 48 9.65 19.99 4.39
N ARG A 49 10.83 19.35 4.43
CA ARG A 49 11.10 18.22 5.33
C ARG A 49 10.90 18.61 6.78
N GLU A 50 11.45 19.73 7.22
CA GLU A 50 11.29 20.21 8.60
C GLU A 50 9.81 20.43 8.95
N ASN A 51 9.02 20.99 8.03
CA ASN A 51 7.58 21.15 8.23
C ASN A 51 6.84 19.81 8.33
N ILE A 52 7.24 18.80 7.56
CA ILE A 52 6.70 17.43 7.68
C ILE A 52 7.03 16.84 9.06
N ASP A 53 8.27 17.00 9.53
CA ASP A 53 8.67 16.51 10.86
C ASP A 53 7.85 17.18 11.98
N GLN A 54 7.66 18.51 11.90
CA GLN A 54 6.82 19.24 12.85
C GLN A 54 5.35 18.81 12.79
N LEU A 55 4.82 18.54 11.59
CA LEU A 55 3.46 18.01 11.41
C LEU A 55 3.31 16.64 12.08
N VAL A 56 4.27 15.74 11.89
CA VAL A 56 4.27 14.42 12.54
C VAL A 56 4.28 14.58 14.06
N ILE A 57 5.15 15.44 14.61
CA ILE A 57 5.21 15.72 16.05
C ILE A 57 3.87 16.25 16.55
N ALA A 58 3.29 17.23 15.84
CA ALA A 58 2.01 17.82 16.21
C ALA A 58 0.87 16.80 16.20
N MET A 59 0.78 15.96 15.17
CA MET A 59 -0.22 14.90 15.07
C MET A 59 -0.12 13.90 16.21
N LYS A 60 1.10 13.46 16.55
CA LYS A 60 1.32 12.51 17.65
C LYS A 60 1.08 13.13 19.02
N GLY A 61 1.14 14.46 19.13
CA GLY A 61 0.83 15.21 20.35
C GLY A 61 -0.66 15.52 20.58
N LEU A 62 -1.55 15.14 19.65
CA LEU A 62 -2.99 15.38 19.80
C LEU A 62 -3.60 14.55 20.94
N PRO A 63 -4.72 15.03 21.54
CA PRO A 63 -5.47 14.23 22.51
C PRO A 63 -5.89 12.88 21.93
N LYS A 64 -5.65 11.82 22.70
CA LYS A 64 -6.04 10.46 22.34
C LYS A 64 -7.52 10.24 22.69
N ALA A 65 -8.22 9.46 21.87
CA ALA A 65 -9.55 8.98 22.22
C ALA A 65 -9.47 7.93 23.35
N ASP A 66 -10.57 7.72 24.07
CA ASP A 66 -10.64 6.73 25.14
C ASP A 66 -10.26 5.34 24.62
N GLY A 67 -9.34 4.66 25.32
CA GLY A 67 -8.83 3.35 24.93
C GLY A 67 -7.76 3.36 23.83
N VAL A 68 -7.32 4.53 23.34
CA VAL A 68 -6.21 4.64 22.38
C VAL A 68 -4.89 4.84 23.13
N GLU A 69 -3.96 3.91 22.96
CA GLU A 69 -2.65 3.95 23.62
C GLU A 69 -1.66 4.89 22.90
N GLU A 70 -1.66 4.87 21.57
CA GLU A 70 -0.71 5.61 20.73
C GLU A 70 -1.39 6.11 19.44
N LEU A 71 -0.95 7.28 18.94
CA LEU A 71 -1.32 7.82 17.64
C LEU A 71 -0.22 7.52 16.62
N PHE A 72 -0.64 7.02 15.46
CA PHE A 72 0.26 6.71 14.35
C PHE A 72 0.06 7.66 13.19
N VAL A 73 1.14 7.94 12.48
CA VAL A 73 1.10 8.55 11.15
C VAL A 73 1.12 7.47 10.07
N PRO A 74 0.57 7.73 8.86
CA PRO A 74 0.62 6.77 7.77
C PRO A 74 2.06 6.28 7.50
N GLY A 75 2.24 4.96 7.40
CA GLY A 75 3.55 4.32 7.20
C GLY A 75 4.23 3.85 8.49
N GLU A 76 3.95 4.47 9.64
CA GLU A 76 4.59 4.09 10.90
C GLU A 76 4.24 2.66 11.36
N PRO A 77 2.98 2.20 11.31
CA PRO A 77 2.65 0.80 11.62
C PRO A 77 3.34 -0.19 10.68
N GLU A 78 3.40 0.12 9.39
CA GLU A 78 4.06 -0.70 8.37
C GLU A 78 5.56 -0.81 8.62
N ASP A 79 6.23 0.29 8.98
CA ASP A 79 7.66 0.30 9.32
C ASP A 79 7.94 -0.55 10.56
N ARG A 80 7.09 -0.48 11.60
CA ARG A 80 7.22 -1.32 12.79
C ARG A 80 7.11 -2.80 12.45
N VAL A 81 6.11 -3.16 11.65
CA VAL A 81 5.91 -4.53 11.17
C VAL A 81 7.08 -4.99 10.30
N TYR A 82 7.63 -4.13 9.46
CA TYR A 82 8.82 -4.44 8.67
C TYR A 82 10.04 -4.72 9.57
N GLN A 83 10.31 -3.87 10.55
CA GLN A 83 11.43 -4.05 11.49
C GLN A 83 11.29 -5.31 12.35
N GLU A 84 10.08 -5.73 12.66
CA GLU A 84 9.80 -6.99 13.35
C GLU A 84 10.04 -8.19 12.41
N ARG A 85 9.39 -8.20 11.25
CA ARG A 85 9.42 -9.34 10.32
C ARG A 85 10.76 -9.55 9.64
N ILE A 86 11.58 -8.51 9.48
CA ILE A 86 12.94 -8.68 8.97
C ILE A 86 13.85 -9.41 9.96
N LYS A 87 13.56 -9.32 11.27
CA LYS A 87 14.33 -9.97 12.35
C LYS A 87 13.77 -11.33 12.71
N HIS A 88 12.45 -11.47 12.73
CA HIS A 88 11.76 -12.64 13.27
C HIS A 88 11.08 -13.51 12.21
N GLY A 89 11.06 -13.06 10.95
CA GLY A 89 10.37 -13.74 9.85
C GLY A 89 8.91 -13.28 9.69
N ILE A 90 8.32 -13.59 8.53
CA ILE A 90 6.92 -13.25 8.25
C ILE A 90 6.03 -14.38 8.80
N PRO A 91 5.10 -14.09 9.72
CA PRO A 91 4.18 -15.10 10.22
C PRO A 91 3.18 -15.48 9.12
N LEU A 92 3.23 -16.74 8.68
CA LEU A 92 2.29 -17.29 7.70
C LEU A 92 1.26 -18.19 8.38
N PRO A 93 -0.04 -18.02 8.10
CA PRO A 93 -1.06 -18.96 8.57
C PRO A 93 -0.80 -20.38 8.05
N PRO A 94 -1.14 -21.44 8.81
CA PRO A 94 -0.89 -22.83 8.41
C PRO A 94 -1.42 -23.16 6.99
N GLY A 95 -2.65 -22.75 6.67
CA GLY A 95 -3.23 -22.99 5.35
C GLY A 95 -2.53 -22.26 4.20
N THR A 96 -1.77 -21.20 4.47
CA THR A 96 -0.91 -20.55 3.46
C THR A 96 0.35 -21.39 3.20
N ILE A 97 0.93 -21.94 4.26
CA ILE A 97 2.09 -22.83 4.17
C ILE A 97 1.73 -24.09 3.37
N ASP A 98 0.56 -24.67 3.61
CA ASP A 98 0.09 -25.86 2.89
C ASP A 98 -0.06 -25.59 1.39
N LYS A 99 -0.67 -24.46 1.02
CA LYS A 99 -0.77 -24.03 -0.39
C LYS A 99 0.59 -23.81 -1.04
N LEU A 100 1.54 -23.21 -0.31
CA LEU A 100 2.90 -23.04 -0.81
C LEU A 100 3.58 -24.39 -1.04
N ARG A 101 3.38 -25.36 -0.14
CA ARG A 101 3.92 -26.72 -0.27
C ARG A 101 3.34 -27.44 -1.49
N GLU A 102 2.03 -27.36 -1.70
CA GLU A 102 1.38 -27.94 -2.90
C GLU A 102 1.98 -27.38 -4.19
N VAL A 103 2.26 -26.07 -4.24
CA VAL A 103 2.90 -25.43 -5.39
C VAL A 103 4.35 -25.88 -5.53
N ALA A 104 5.11 -25.95 -4.44
CA ALA A 104 6.50 -26.40 -4.45
C ALA A 104 6.60 -27.85 -4.97
N ASP A 105 5.77 -28.76 -4.47
CA ASP A 105 5.72 -30.16 -4.91
C ASP A 105 5.36 -30.28 -6.39
N ARG A 106 4.37 -29.51 -6.85
CA ARG A 106 3.94 -29.49 -8.27
C ARG A 106 5.09 -29.13 -9.21
N PHE A 107 5.99 -28.25 -8.79
CA PHE A 107 7.10 -27.78 -9.60
C PHE A 107 8.45 -28.41 -9.22
N GLY A 108 8.48 -29.36 -8.28
CA GLY A 108 9.71 -30.01 -7.81
C GLY A 108 10.69 -29.05 -7.11
N LEU A 109 10.18 -28.05 -6.38
CA LEU A 109 10.96 -27.06 -5.66
C LEU A 109 11.01 -27.39 -4.17
N GLU A 110 12.12 -27.03 -3.51
CA GLU A 110 12.22 -27.11 -2.05
C GLU A 110 11.49 -25.94 -1.38
N MET A 111 10.85 -26.23 -0.24
CA MET A 111 10.22 -25.19 0.57
C MET A 111 11.27 -24.28 1.23
N PRO A 112 11.05 -22.96 1.25
CA PRO A 112 11.90 -22.05 2.00
C PRO A 112 11.84 -22.39 3.51
N LYS A 113 12.98 -22.22 4.17
CA LYS A 113 13.16 -22.46 5.62
C LYS A 113 12.63 -21.31 6.46
#